data_AF-A0A6A8GCM1-F1
#
_entry.id   AF-A0A6A8GCM1-F1
#
_cell.length_a   1.000
_cell.length_b   1.000
_cell.length_c   1.000
_cell.angle_alpha   90.00
_cell.angle_beta   90.00
_cell.angle_gamma   90.00
#
_symmetry.space_group_name_H-M   'P 1'
#
loop_
_entity.id
_entity.type
_entity.pdbx_description
1 polymer ?
#
loop_
_entity_poly.entity_id
_entity_poly.type
_entity_poly.pdbx_seq_one_letter_code
_entity_poly.pdbx_strand_id
1 'polypeptide(L)'
;MSRMSLSRNPWVWVFVGVWAVFVSALHFGGLEYGIYTQIWWWDLLTHSLSGFGVAGVLFIVFPRTFDGAHAPVVVAAIIFAIGAGFEVYEYLFKDFWYGWSAAYYAEDTATDLVVDVVGGLGFLVAIDAVVRLTDTPADVPTESQPSVTQTNLRSDGGGRSGLGAGSNDSADSNDRDASPRR
;
A
#
# COMPACT_ATOMS: atom_id res chain seq x y z
N MET A 1 -0.68 8.38 -9.47
CA MET A 1 -2.04 8.12 -8.95
C MET A 1 -1.91 7.75 -7.48
N SER A 2 -2.71 8.29 -6.55
CA SER A 2 -2.58 7.89 -5.13
C SER A 2 -3.18 6.50 -4.88
N ARG A 3 -2.64 5.74 -3.93
CA ARG A 3 -3.19 4.42 -3.52
C ARG A 3 -4.67 4.50 -3.11
N MET A 4 -5.08 5.59 -2.45
CA MET A 4 -6.49 5.86 -2.11
C MET A 4 -7.38 6.06 -3.35
N SER A 5 -6.87 6.72 -4.40
CA SER A 5 -7.62 6.85 -5.65
C SER A 5 -7.70 5.53 -6.41
N LEU A 6 -6.63 4.73 -6.36
CA LEU A 6 -6.55 3.41 -6.97
C LEU A 6 -7.54 2.43 -6.32
N SER A 7 -7.61 2.37 -4.99
CA SER A 7 -8.51 1.45 -4.26
C SER A 7 -10.00 1.72 -4.52
N ARG A 8 -10.35 2.94 -4.95
CA ARG A 8 -11.71 3.34 -5.32
C ARG A 8 -12.03 3.11 -6.80
N ASN A 9 -11.04 2.73 -7.60
CA ASN A 9 -11.23 2.53 -9.02
C ASN A 9 -12.02 1.23 -9.27
N PRO A 10 -13.15 1.26 -10.02
CA PRO A 10 -14.01 0.09 -10.20
C PRO A 10 -13.28 -1.14 -10.76
N TRP A 11 -12.26 -0.97 -11.61
CA TRP A 11 -11.53 -2.13 -12.15
C TRP A 11 -10.79 -2.92 -11.06
N VAL A 12 -10.32 -2.27 -9.99
CA VAL A 12 -9.65 -2.95 -8.87
C VAL A 12 -10.64 -3.84 -8.12
N TRP A 13 -11.87 -3.37 -7.93
CA TRP A 13 -12.94 -4.17 -7.32
C TRP A 13 -13.30 -5.38 -8.17
N VAL A 14 -13.41 -5.20 -9.49
CA VAL A 14 -13.65 -6.32 -10.41
C VAL A 14 -12.50 -7.31 -10.36
N PHE A 15 -11.25 -6.83 -10.40
CA PHE A 15 -10.07 -7.69 -10.30
C PHE A 15 -10.06 -8.51 -9.01
N VAL A 16 -10.23 -7.87 -7.85
CA VAL A 16 -10.26 -8.55 -6.54
C VAL A 16 -11.42 -9.54 -6.46
N GLY A 17 -12.60 -9.18 -6.98
CA GLY A 17 -13.76 -10.07 -7.00
C GLY A 17 -13.54 -11.32 -7.87
N VAL A 18 -13.00 -11.14 -9.09
CA VAL A 18 -12.66 -12.26 -9.98
C VAL A 18 -11.57 -13.14 -9.35
N TRP A 19 -10.57 -12.52 -8.73
CA TRP A 19 -9.51 -13.25 -8.02
C TRP A 19 -10.06 -14.09 -6.88
N ALA A 20 -10.97 -13.54 -6.06
CA ALA A 20 -11.60 -14.27 -4.96
C ALA A 20 -12.40 -15.49 -5.48
N VAL A 21 -13.13 -15.34 -6.58
CA VAL A 21 -13.83 -16.46 -7.22
C VAL A 21 -12.86 -17.52 -7.74
N PHE A 22 -11.77 -17.09 -8.40
CA PHE A 22 -10.75 -17.99 -8.91
C PHE A 22 -10.07 -18.81 -7.80
N VAL A 23 -9.64 -18.16 -6.73
CA VAL A 23 -9.02 -18.82 -5.57
C VAL A 23 -9.99 -19.75 -4.86
N SER A 24 -11.26 -19.34 -4.72
CA SER A 24 -12.31 -20.21 -4.17
C SER A 24 -12.49 -21.47 -5.02
N ALA A 25 -12.50 -21.33 -6.35
CA ALA A 25 -12.59 -22.47 -7.26
C ALA A 25 -11.37 -23.38 -7.16
N LEU A 26 -10.16 -22.83 -7.00
CA LEU A 26 -8.95 -23.62 -6.74
C LEU A 26 -9.05 -24.41 -5.43
N HIS A 27 -9.42 -23.76 -4.33
CA HIS A 27 -9.50 -24.43 -3.02
C HIS A 27 -10.59 -25.52 -3.01
N PHE A 28 -11.84 -25.16 -3.34
CA PHE A 28 -12.94 -26.12 -3.30
C PHE A 28 -12.83 -27.20 -4.38
N GLY A 29 -12.34 -26.85 -5.57
CA GLY A 29 -12.04 -27.84 -6.61
C GLY A 29 -10.91 -28.79 -6.18
N GLY A 30 -9.87 -28.26 -5.53
CA GLY A 30 -8.79 -29.06 -4.98
C GLY A 30 -9.28 -30.09 -3.96
N LEU A 31 -10.23 -29.70 -3.11
CA LEU A 31 -10.87 -30.60 -2.15
C LEU A 31 -11.76 -31.65 -2.84
N GLU A 32 -12.66 -31.23 -3.72
CA GLU A 32 -13.62 -32.12 -4.40
C GLU A 32 -12.93 -33.20 -5.24
N TYR A 33 -11.85 -32.81 -5.94
CA TYR A 33 -11.11 -33.73 -6.83
C TYR A 33 -9.91 -34.39 -6.16
N GLY A 34 -9.69 -34.17 -4.85
CA GLY A 34 -8.58 -34.76 -4.11
C GLY A 34 -7.21 -34.36 -4.67
N ILE A 35 -7.04 -33.12 -5.13
CA ILE A 35 -5.80 -32.61 -5.74
C ILE A 35 -4.72 -32.39 -4.68
N TYR A 36 -5.12 -31.96 -3.47
CA TYR A 36 -4.22 -31.74 -2.34
C TYR A 36 -3.35 -32.96 -1.98
N THR A 37 -3.86 -34.17 -2.24
CA THR A 37 -3.10 -35.41 -1.97
C THR A 37 -2.26 -35.89 -3.16
N GLN A 38 -2.44 -35.29 -4.35
CA GLN A 38 -1.80 -35.70 -5.59
C GLN A 38 -0.71 -34.74 -6.06
N ILE A 39 -0.89 -33.43 -5.83
CA ILE A 39 0.00 -32.38 -6.30
C ILE A 39 0.51 -31.59 -5.10
N TRP A 40 1.74 -31.88 -4.68
CA TRP A 40 2.34 -31.34 -3.45
C TRP A 40 2.42 -29.80 -3.39
N TRP A 41 2.54 -29.12 -4.54
CA TRP A 41 2.63 -27.65 -4.57
C TRP A 41 1.26 -26.96 -4.68
N TRP A 42 0.18 -27.73 -4.86
CA TRP A 42 -1.17 -27.19 -5.01
C TRP A 42 -1.61 -26.38 -3.80
N ASP A 43 -1.26 -26.89 -2.63
CA ASP A 43 -1.56 -26.29 -1.34
C ASP A 43 -0.86 -24.94 -1.18
N LEU A 44 0.47 -24.94 -1.33
CA LEU A 44 1.30 -23.73 -1.35
C LEU A 44 0.81 -22.70 -2.38
N LEU A 45 0.43 -23.13 -3.58
CA LEU A 45 -0.14 -22.22 -4.58
C LEU A 45 -1.45 -21.61 -4.07
N THR A 46 -2.34 -22.42 -3.53
CA THR A 46 -3.65 -21.97 -3.06
C THR A 46 -3.51 -20.99 -1.89
N HIS A 47 -2.62 -21.26 -0.93
CA HIS A 47 -2.28 -20.33 0.14
C HIS A 47 -1.69 -19.01 -0.38
N SER A 48 -0.70 -19.08 -1.26
CA SER A 48 -0.08 -17.86 -1.82
C SER A 48 -1.11 -16.98 -2.54
N LEU A 49 -1.95 -17.58 -3.38
CA LEU A 49 -2.99 -16.84 -4.10
C LEU A 49 -4.10 -16.33 -3.16
N SER A 50 -4.38 -17.07 -2.07
CA SER A 50 -5.32 -16.65 -1.01
C SER A 50 -4.80 -15.44 -0.25
N GLY A 51 -3.56 -15.48 0.23
CA GLY A 51 -2.91 -14.34 0.88
C GLY A 51 -2.88 -13.10 -0.01
N PHE A 52 -2.58 -13.27 -1.31
CA PHE A 52 -2.66 -12.19 -2.31
C PHE A 52 -4.09 -11.62 -2.43
N GLY A 53 -5.10 -12.49 -2.49
CA GLY A 53 -6.50 -12.10 -2.58
C GLY A 53 -6.99 -11.36 -1.32
N VAL A 54 -6.65 -11.87 -0.14
CA VAL A 54 -6.97 -11.26 1.16
C VAL A 54 -6.32 -9.88 1.27
N ALA A 55 -5.08 -9.72 0.83
CA ALA A 55 -4.44 -8.40 0.74
C ALA A 55 -5.21 -7.46 -0.19
N GLY A 56 -5.73 -7.97 -1.31
CA GLY A 56 -6.58 -7.20 -2.23
C GLY A 56 -7.87 -6.70 -1.58
N VAL A 57 -8.55 -7.57 -0.81
CA VAL A 57 -9.73 -7.17 -0.02
C VAL A 57 -9.35 -6.15 1.05
N LEU A 58 -8.24 -6.37 1.77
CA LEU A 58 -7.72 -5.43 2.77
C LEU A 58 -7.43 -4.06 2.13
N PHE A 59 -6.90 -4.03 0.91
CA PHE A 59 -6.56 -2.80 0.19
C PHE A 59 -7.79 -1.98 -0.22
N ILE A 60 -8.84 -2.63 -0.72
CA ILE A 60 -10.06 -1.93 -1.12
C ILE A 60 -10.84 -1.40 0.10
N VAL A 61 -10.86 -2.13 1.22
CA VAL A 61 -11.59 -1.74 2.44
C VAL A 61 -10.78 -0.77 3.30
N PHE A 62 -9.48 -1.04 3.47
CA PHE A 62 -8.58 -0.30 4.37
C PHE A 62 -7.30 0.15 3.62
N PRO A 63 -7.41 1.00 2.59
CA PRO A 63 -6.27 1.39 1.75
C PRO A 63 -5.11 2.05 2.52
N ARG A 64 -5.43 2.73 3.64
CA ARG A 64 -4.41 3.39 4.48
C ARG A 64 -3.46 2.40 5.16
N THR A 65 -3.86 1.14 5.32
CA THR A 65 -2.98 0.08 5.87
C THR A 65 -1.76 -0.16 4.99
N PHE A 66 -1.84 0.21 3.71
CA PHE A 66 -0.75 0.04 2.76
C PHE A 66 0.21 1.25 2.74
N ASP A 67 -0.06 2.32 3.49
CA ASP A 67 0.73 3.56 3.46
C ASP A 67 1.85 3.60 4.52
N GLY A 68 2.97 4.22 4.16
CA GLY A 68 4.11 4.45 5.05
C GLY A 68 5.08 3.26 5.17
N ALA A 69 6.16 3.47 5.92
CA ALA A 69 7.27 2.50 6.04
C ALA A 69 6.90 1.21 6.78
N HIS A 70 5.87 1.25 7.63
CA HIS A 70 5.43 0.10 8.42
C HIS A 70 4.39 -0.76 7.71
N ALA A 71 3.87 -0.33 6.56
CA ALA A 71 2.83 -1.04 5.83
C ALA A 71 3.15 -2.52 5.56
N PRO A 72 4.36 -2.92 5.13
CA PRO A 72 4.67 -4.33 4.90
C PRO A 72 4.49 -5.19 6.16
N VAL A 73 4.91 -4.69 7.32
CA VAL A 73 4.81 -5.42 8.59
C VAL A 73 3.36 -5.53 9.04
N VAL A 74 2.58 -4.45 8.92
CA VAL A 74 1.17 -4.44 9.30
C VAL A 74 0.35 -5.36 8.40
N VAL A 75 0.56 -5.29 7.08
CA VAL A 75 -0.10 -6.17 6.10
C VAL A 75 0.27 -7.63 6.37
N ALA A 76 1.56 -7.94 6.57
CA ALA A 76 2.01 -9.28 6.90
C ALA A 76 1.34 -9.81 8.19
N ALA A 77 1.28 -8.99 9.25
CA ALA A 77 0.66 -9.40 10.52
C ALA A 77 -0.84 -9.69 10.39
N ILE A 78 -1.57 -8.87 9.63
CA ILE A 78 -3.00 -9.08 9.39
C ILE A 78 -3.23 -10.36 8.59
N ILE A 79 -2.45 -10.57 7.52
CA ILE A 79 -2.59 -11.75 6.67
C ILE A 79 -2.22 -13.02 7.43
N PHE A 80 -1.13 -12.99 8.21
CA PHE A 80 -0.77 -14.07 9.11
C PHE A 80 -1.90 -14.41 10.10
N ALA A 81 -2.54 -13.40 10.70
CA ALA A 81 -3.63 -13.63 11.64
C ALA A 81 -4.88 -14.24 10.97
N ILE A 82 -5.19 -13.83 9.74
CA ILE A 82 -6.31 -14.40 8.97
C ILE A 82 -5.98 -15.83 8.55
N GLY A 83 -4.78 -16.08 8.03
CA GLY A 83 -4.29 -17.42 7.69
C GLY A 83 -4.34 -18.35 8.89
N ALA A 84 -3.87 -17.90 10.07
CA ALA A 84 -3.93 -18.71 11.29
C ALA A 84 -5.36 -19.04 11.72
N GLY A 85 -6.32 -18.13 11.47
CA GLY A 85 -7.73 -18.43 11.65
C GLY A 85 -8.26 -19.50 10.69
N PHE A 86 -7.75 -19.52 9.45
CA PHE A 86 -8.09 -20.53 8.46
C PHE A 86 -7.51 -21.90 8.82
N GLU A 87 -6.25 -21.96 9.26
CA GLU A 87 -5.61 -23.18 9.78
C GLU A 87 -6.41 -23.80 10.93
N VAL A 88 -6.88 -22.97 11.87
CA VAL A 88 -7.76 -23.43 12.96
C VAL A 88 -9.08 -23.97 12.42
N TYR A 89 -9.65 -23.35 11.39
CA TYR A 89 -10.85 -23.89 10.72
C TYR A 89 -10.56 -25.25 10.08
N GLU A 90 -9.43 -25.43 9.40
CA GLU A 90 -9.09 -26.72 8.79
C GLU A 90 -8.89 -27.81 9.82
N TYR A 91 -8.15 -27.50 10.89
CA TYR A 91 -7.98 -28.39 12.03
C TYR A 91 -9.32 -28.85 12.64
N LEU A 92 -10.30 -27.96 12.73
CA LEU A 92 -11.57 -28.27 13.39
C LEU A 92 -12.60 -28.96 12.49
N PHE A 93 -12.56 -28.72 11.18
CA PHE A 93 -13.67 -29.05 10.28
C PHE A 93 -13.30 -29.89 9.05
N LYS A 94 -12.02 -30.23 8.87
CA LYS A 94 -11.56 -31.02 7.71
C LYS A 94 -10.97 -32.35 8.14
N ASP A 95 -11.05 -33.33 7.25
CA ASP A 95 -10.67 -34.71 7.58
C ASP A 95 -9.32 -35.16 6.95
N PHE A 96 -8.70 -34.33 6.11
CA PHE A 96 -7.50 -34.75 5.36
C PHE A 96 -6.27 -34.95 6.26
N TRP A 97 -6.22 -34.31 7.43
CA TRP A 97 -5.09 -34.36 8.36
C TRP A 97 -5.16 -35.50 9.40
N TYR A 98 -6.25 -36.26 9.51
CA TYR A 98 -6.41 -37.30 10.56
C TYR A 98 -5.35 -38.42 10.51
N GLY A 99 -4.65 -38.58 9.39
CA GLY A 99 -3.55 -39.54 9.24
C GLY A 99 -2.16 -38.96 9.55
N TRP A 100 -2.06 -37.66 9.82
CA TRP A 100 -0.78 -36.97 9.99
C TRP A 100 -0.31 -36.98 11.44
N SER A 101 1.02 -36.92 11.61
CA SER A 101 1.58 -36.63 12.93
C SER A 101 1.36 -35.16 13.27
N ALA A 102 1.21 -34.84 14.56
CA ALA A 102 1.08 -33.45 15.01
C ALA A 102 2.28 -32.57 14.60
N ALA A 103 3.48 -33.15 14.51
CA ALA A 103 4.68 -32.44 14.06
C ALA A 103 4.59 -32.08 12.57
N TYR A 104 4.15 -33.03 11.73
CA TYR A 104 3.97 -32.80 10.30
C TYR A 104 2.91 -31.74 10.05
N TYR A 105 1.76 -31.84 10.72
CA TYR A 105 0.70 -30.82 10.62
C TYR A 105 1.20 -29.42 11.03
N ALA A 106 1.98 -29.32 12.11
CA ALA A 106 2.53 -28.04 12.53
C ALA A 106 3.55 -27.45 11.53
N GLU A 107 4.31 -28.29 10.83
CA GLU A 107 5.25 -27.87 9.78
C GLU A 107 4.51 -27.37 8.53
N ASP A 108 3.44 -28.06 8.13
CA ASP A 108 2.54 -27.71 7.04
C ASP A 108 1.90 -26.33 7.30
N THR A 109 1.17 -26.22 8.42
CA THR A 109 0.57 -24.96 8.90
C THR A 109 1.58 -23.82 8.95
N ALA A 110 2.80 -24.05 9.47
CA ALA A 110 3.81 -23.00 9.52
C ALA A 110 4.24 -22.54 8.11
N THR A 111 4.32 -23.47 7.17
CA THR A 111 4.64 -23.20 5.77
C THR A 111 3.51 -22.41 5.11
N ASP A 112 2.26 -22.79 5.33
CA ASP A 112 1.08 -22.14 4.77
C ASP A 112 0.96 -20.69 5.22
N LEU A 113 1.15 -20.43 6.52
CA LEU A 113 1.17 -19.07 7.06
C LEU A 113 2.29 -18.20 6.45
N VAL A 114 3.46 -18.77 6.19
CA VAL A 114 4.55 -18.05 5.52
C VAL A 114 4.16 -17.73 4.09
N VAL A 115 3.58 -18.68 3.37
CA VAL A 115 3.24 -18.53 1.96
C VAL A 115 2.04 -17.60 1.75
N ASP A 116 1.08 -17.58 2.67
CA ASP A 116 0.02 -16.58 2.76
C ASP A 116 0.60 -15.17 2.86
N VAL A 117 1.54 -14.96 3.79
CA VAL A 117 2.21 -13.67 3.98
C VAL A 117 2.99 -13.27 2.73
N VAL A 118 3.71 -14.20 2.10
CA VAL A 118 4.43 -13.94 0.85
C VAL A 118 3.48 -13.49 -0.26
N GLY A 119 2.34 -14.18 -0.43
CA GLY A 119 1.31 -13.79 -1.39
C GLY A 119 0.76 -12.39 -1.12
N GLY A 120 0.50 -12.10 0.15
CA GLY A 120 0.05 -10.79 0.60
C GLY A 120 1.02 -9.65 0.33
N LEU A 121 2.31 -9.86 0.60
CA LEU A 121 3.37 -8.91 0.27
C LEU A 121 3.56 -8.77 -1.25
N GLY A 122 3.33 -9.84 -2.00
CA GLY A 122 3.26 -9.80 -3.46
C GLY A 122 2.21 -8.82 -3.97
N PHE A 123 1.02 -8.79 -3.35
CA PHE A 123 0.00 -7.79 -3.67
C PHE A 123 0.46 -6.36 -3.37
N LEU A 124 1.13 -6.14 -2.23
CA LEU A 124 1.71 -4.84 -1.88
C LEU A 124 2.71 -4.37 -2.94
N VAL A 125 3.60 -5.25 -3.39
CA VAL A 125 4.55 -4.93 -4.47
C VAL A 125 3.81 -4.64 -5.79
N ALA A 126 2.75 -5.38 -6.10
CA ALA A 126 1.95 -5.17 -7.30
C ALA A 126 1.27 -3.79 -7.33
N ILE A 127 0.66 -3.35 -6.22
CA ILE A 127 0.07 -2.00 -6.15
C ILE A 127 1.13 -0.91 -6.31
N ASP A 128 2.32 -1.11 -5.76
CA ASP A 128 3.42 -0.15 -5.88
C ASP A 128 3.91 -0.04 -7.31
N ALA A 129 4.01 -1.16 -8.02
CA ALA A 129 4.31 -1.18 -9.43
C ALA A 129 3.24 -0.43 -10.25
N VAL A 130 1.95 -0.72 -10.01
CA VAL A 130 0.84 -0.06 -10.72
C VAL A 130 0.87 1.46 -10.49
N VAL A 131 1.03 1.91 -9.24
CA VAL A 131 1.12 3.33 -8.91
C VAL A 131 2.28 3.99 -9.66
N ARG A 132 3.48 3.41 -9.58
CA ARG A 132 4.69 3.92 -10.26
C ARG A 132 4.51 4.01 -11.77
N LEU A 133 3.93 2.99 -12.40
CA LEU A 133 3.70 2.95 -13.84
C LEU A 133 2.68 4.00 -14.30
N THR A 134 1.71 4.36 -13.44
CA THR A 134 0.73 5.43 -13.73
C THR A 134 1.24 6.84 -13.44
N ASP A 135 2.36 6.98 -12.71
CA ASP A 135 2.96 8.27 -12.35
C ASP A 135 4.10 8.72 -13.28
N THR A 136 4.60 7.85 -14.17
CA THR A 136 5.61 8.25 -15.16
C THR A 136 5.04 9.35 -16.07
N PRO A 137 5.58 10.58 -16.04
CA PRO A 137 5.18 11.61 -17.00
C PRO A 137 5.58 11.13 -18.38
N ALA A 138 4.65 11.14 -19.33
CA ALA A 138 5.01 11.07 -20.74
C ALA A 138 6.06 12.17 -21.00
N ASP A 139 7.20 11.82 -21.58
CA ASP A 139 8.28 12.74 -21.93
C ASP A 139 7.68 14.06 -22.44
N VAL A 140 7.85 15.13 -21.66
CA VAL A 140 7.60 16.48 -22.16
C VAL A 140 8.71 16.72 -23.18
N PRO A 141 8.42 16.83 -24.49
CA PRO A 141 9.43 17.21 -25.46
C PRO A 141 9.98 18.55 -24.97
N THR A 142 11.29 18.62 -24.79
CA THR A 142 11.97 19.86 -24.41
C THR A 142 11.68 20.88 -25.50
N GLU A 143 10.68 21.73 -25.27
CA GLU A 143 10.42 22.90 -26.09
C GLU A 143 11.64 23.80 -25.93
N SER A 144 12.47 23.82 -26.96
CA SER A 144 13.61 24.72 -27.08
C SER A 144 13.11 26.15 -26.94
N GLN A 145 13.25 26.72 -25.76
CA GLN A 145 13.00 28.14 -25.50
C GLN A 145 13.85 28.98 -26.46
N PRO A 146 13.25 29.86 -27.29
CA PRO A 146 14.03 30.80 -28.08
C PRO A 146 14.71 31.79 -27.13
N SER A 147 16.02 31.94 -27.30
CA SER A 147 16.86 32.91 -26.61
C SER A 147 16.33 34.34 -26.82
N VAL A 148 15.59 34.87 -25.84
CA VAL A 148 15.24 36.28 -25.80
C VAL A 148 16.44 37.05 -25.24
N THR A 149 17.19 37.66 -26.16
CA THR A 149 18.19 38.68 -25.86
C THR A 149 17.51 39.84 -25.14
N GLN A 150 17.71 39.96 -23.82
CA GLN A 150 17.38 41.18 -23.09
C GLN A 150 18.40 42.26 -23.43
N THR A 151 18.05 43.15 -24.35
CA THR A 151 18.78 44.38 -24.60
C THR A 151 18.48 45.38 -23.49
N ASN A 152 19.48 45.67 -22.67
CA ASN A 152 19.47 46.75 -21.69
C ASN A 152 19.18 48.10 -22.38
N LEU A 153 18.02 48.69 -22.13
CA LEU A 153 17.73 50.09 -22.45
C LEU A 153 17.52 50.87 -21.15
N ARG A 154 18.63 51.50 -20.76
CA ARG A 154 18.74 52.58 -19.79
C ARG A 154 18.03 53.82 -20.37
N SER A 155 17.09 54.41 -19.64
CA SER A 155 16.52 55.72 -19.96
C SER A 155 16.36 56.53 -18.69
N ASP A 156 16.88 57.75 -18.77
CA ASP A 156 17.27 58.60 -17.67
C ASP A 156 16.37 59.84 -17.70
N GLY A 157 15.90 60.28 -16.53
CA GLY A 157 15.27 61.58 -16.33
C GLY A 157 14.11 61.49 -15.32
N GLY A 158 14.05 62.20 -14.21
CA GLY A 158 14.81 63.36 -13.75
C GLY A 158 13.84 64.38 -13.14
N GLY A 159 13.81 64.48 -11.80
CA GLY A 159 13.22 65.58 -11.00
C GLY A 159 11.70 65.48 -10.76
N ARG A 160 11.14 65.88 -9.61
CA ARG A 160 11.62 66.76 -8.53
C ARG A 160 10.71 66.64 -7.29
N SER A 161 11.36 66.60 -6.11
CA SER A 161 11.02 67.27 -4.83
C SER A 161 9.61 67.23 -4.22
N GLY A 162 9.56 66.74 -2.97
CA GLY A 162 8.56 67.04 -1.94
C GLY A 162 8.79 66.15 -0.70
N LEU A 163 9.83 66.41 0.11
CA LEU A 163 9.74 67.09 1.41
C LEU A 163 8.47 66.77 2.23
N GLY A 164 8.65 65.96 3.27
CA GLY A 164 7.66 65.66 4.31
C GLY A 164 8.33 64.86 5.42
N ALA A 165 9.09 65.56 6.27
CA ALA A 165 9.70 65.04 7.48
C ALA A 165 8.63 64.76 8.55
N GLY A 166 8.80 63.68 9.30
CA GLY A 166 8.02 63.33 10.48
C GLY A 166 8.73 62.24 11.27
N SER A 167 9.55 62.66 12.21
CA SER A 167 10.40 61.88 13.11
C SER A 167 9.68 61.45 14.39
N ASN A 168 10.24 60.39 15.01
CA ASN A 168 10.15 60.00 16.44
C ASN A 168 8.80 59.42 16.90
N ASP A 169 8.70 58.39 17.74
CA ASP A 169 9.46 58.06 18.96
C ASP A 169 9.28 56.55 19.29
N SER A 170 10.34 55.88 19.74
CA SER A 170 10.57 55.37 21.12
C SER A 170 9.57 54.30 21.60
N ALA A 171 10.03 53.04 21.69
CA ALA A 171 10.44 52.38 22.94
C ALA A 171 9.26 52.03 23.87
N ASP A 172 9.09 50.75 24.25
CA ASP A 172 9.43 50.29 25.61
C ASP A 172 8.69 48.99 26.02
N SER A 173 9.46 48.11 26.63
CA SER A 173 9.15 47.23 27.78
C SER A 173 8.17 46.04 27.72
N ASN A 174 8.71 44.99 28.34
CA ASN A 174 8.13 44.03 29.29
C ASN A 174 7.39 42.80 28.75
N ASP A 175 7.94 41.60 28.90
CA ASP A 175 8.30 40.86 30.13
C ASP A 175 7.06 40.28 30.85
N ARG A 176 6.98 38.94 30.86
CA ARG A 176 6.44 38.02 31.87
C ARG A 176 6.08 36.68 31.22
N ASP A 177 6.70 35.55 31.54
CA ASP A 177 6.86 34.83 32.82
C ASP A 177 5.97 33.57 32.82
N ALA A 178 6.51 32.57 33.47
CA ALA A 178 6.27 31.14 33.38
C ALA A 178 4.92 30.65 33.92
N SER A 179 4.46 29.50 33.40
CA SER A 179 4.48 28.20 34.10
C SER A 179 3.38 27.22 33.63
N PRO A 180 3.65 25.90 33.68
CA PRO A 180 2.70 24.84 33.32
C PRO A 180 1.97 24.24 34.55
N ARG A 181 0.75 23.75 34.35
CA ARG A 181 -0.01 22.80 35.20
C ARG A 181 -1.01 22.10 34.25
N ARG A 182 -1.30 20.80 34.26
CA ARG A 182 -1.02 19.66 35.13
C ARG A 182 -1.27 18.41 34.27
#